data_AF-A0AAW7XEM0-F1
#
_entry.id   AF-A0AAW7XEM0-F1
#
_cell.length_a   1.000
_cell.length_b   1.000
_cell.length_c   1.000
_cell.angle_alpha   90.00
_cell.angle_beta   90.00
_cell.angle_gamma   90.00
#
_symmetry.space_group_name_H-M   'P 1'
#
loop_
_entity.id
_entity.type
_entity.pdbx_description
1 polymer ?
#
loop_
_entity_poly.entity_id
_entity_poly.type
_entity_poly.pdbx_seq_one_letter_code
_entity_poly.pdbx_strand_id
1 'polypeptide(L)'
;DDILETKLNGATDYTIEIWIKPTSETFHNSVILKRWNQFALTLYQDDNKRIYFTHYGASSTYVNSVNNAFILNEWNHIVVICNSATNSVKLYANGVDVTLGTQTALT
;
A
#
# COMPACT_ATOMS: atom_id res chain seq x y z
N ASP A 1 8.89 -9.00 -27.13
CA ASP A 1 10.12 -8.60 -26.43
C ASP A 1 9.98 -7.19 -25.92
N ASP A 2 9.42 -7.08 -24.71
CA ASP A 2 9.19 -5.81 -24.03
C ASP A 2 10.36 -5.61 -23.05
N ILE A 3 11.29 -4.73 -23.40
CA ILE A 3 12.52 -4.43 -22.65
C ILE A 3 12.18 -3.53 -21.45
N LEU A 4 11.30 -3.98 -20.57
CA LEU A 4 11.02 -3.34 -19.27
C LEU A 4 10.81 -4.37 -18.15
N GLU A 5 11.35 -5.59 -18.32
CA GLU A 5 11.69 -6.44 -17.19
C GLU A 5 12.85 -5.82 -16.42
N THR A 6 12.53 -4.94 -15.48
CA THR A 6 13.23 -4.92 -14.19
C THR A 6 12.26 -4.35 -13.18
N LYS A 7 12.17 -5.00 -12.00
CA LYS A 7 11.74 -4.36 -10.75
C LYS A 7 12.29 -2.93 -10.70
N LEU A 8 11.64 -1.96 -10.07
CA LEU A 8 12.15 -0.57 -9.94
C LEU A 8 13.67 -0.56 -9.67
N ASN A 9 14.52 -0.52 -10.70
CA ASN A 9 15.96 -0.90 -10.71
C ASN A 9 16.49 -1.79 -9.55
N GLY A 10 15.78 -2.85 -9.13
CA GLY A 10 16.18 -3.67 -7.96
C GLY A 10 16.13 -2.97 -6.60
N ALA A 11 15.52 -1.79 -6.52
CA ALA A 11 15.32 -1.02 -5.30
C ALA A 11 14.49 -1.79 -4.28
N THR A 12 15.08 -1.97 -3.11
CA THR A 12 14.45 -2.56 -1.93
C THR A 12 13.88 -1.49 -0.99
N ASP A 13 14.40 -0.26 -1.07
CA ASP A 13 13.86 0.92 -0.43
C ASP A 13 13.14 1.79 -1.45
N TYR A 14 11.90 2.17 -1.16
CA TYR A 14 11.14 3.08 -2.01
C TYR A 14 9.98 3.72 -1.25
N THR A 15 9.54 4.87 -1.75
CA THR A 15 8.34 5.56 -1.29
C THR A 15 7.36 5.67 -2.45
N ILE A 16 6.10 5.40 -2.17
CA ILE A 16 4.98 5.59 -3.11
C ILE A 16 4.10 6.67 -2.52
N GLU A 17 3.79 7.72 -3.29
CA GLU A 17 2.82 8.75 -2.94
C GLU A 17 1.71 8.80 -4.00
N ILE A 18 0.46 8.92 -3.55
CA ILE A 18 -0.70 9.01 -4.44
C ILE A 18 -1.83 9.80 -3.79
N TRP A 19 -2.54 10.58 -4.60
CA TRP A 19 -3.81 11.18 -4.22
C TRP A 19 -4.97 10.30 -4.73
N ILE A 20 -5.89 9.93 -3.85
CA ILE A 20 -7.10 9.17 -4.19
C ILE A 20 -8.35 9.91 -3.73
N LYS A 21 -9.47 9.72 -4.44
CA LYS A 21 -10.79 10.23 -4.04
C LYS A 21 -11.83 9.09 -4.06
N PRO A 22 -11.89 8.25 -3.02
CA PRO A 22 -12.83 7.14 -2.97
C PRO A 22 -14.26 7.66 -2.78
N THR A 23 -15.21 7.15 -3.56
CA THR A 23 -16.62 7.61 -3.55
C THR A 23 -17.61 6.56 -3.06
N SER A 24 -17.16 5.31 -2.88
CA SER A 24 -17.97 4.19 -2.39
C SER A 24 -17.62 3.87 -0.93
N GLU A 25 -18.58 3.39 -0.14
CA GLU A 25 -18.28 2.80 1.18
C GLU A 25 -17.88 1.32 1.05
N THR A 26 -18.27 0.67 -0.04
CA THR A 26 -17.98 -0.73 -0.32
C THR A 26 -16.84 -0.84 -1.33
N PHE A 27 -15.77 -1.50 -0.92
CA PHE A 27 -14.62 -1.82 -1.78
C PHE A 27 -14.49 -3.33 -1.88
N HIS A 28 -14.44 -3.87 -3.10
CA HIS A 28 -14.15 -5.30 -3.32
C HIS A 28 -12.74 -5.42 -3.89
N ASN A 29 -11.73 -5.39 -3.01
CA ASN A 29 -10.32 -5.51 -3.40
C ASN A 29 -9.93 -4.56 -4.54
N SER A 30 -10.30 -3.28 -4.41
CA SER A 30 -10.06 -2.28 -5.43
C SER A 30 -8.57 -1.91 -5.46
N VAL A 31 -7.85 -2.46 -6.44
CA VAL A 31 -6.43 -2.16 -6.65
C VAL A 31 -6.30 -0.73 -7.19
N ILE A 32 -5.62 0.12 -6.43
CA ILE A 32 -5.36 1.53 -6.77
C ILE A 32 -4.12 1.62 -7.65
N LEU A 33 -3.06 0.93 -7.23
CA LEU A 33 -1.75 0.95 -7.89
C LEU A 33 -1.11 -0.42 -7.70
N LYS A 34 -0.54 -0.99 -8.76
CA LYS A 34 0.24 -2.23 -8.65
C LYS A 34 1.47 -2.20 -9.53
N ARG A 35 2.46 -2.96 -9.11
CA ARG A 35 3.59 -3.35 -9.93
C ARG A 35 3.73 -4.86 -9.87
N TRP A 36 3.77 -5.48 -11.05
CA TRP A 36 3.84 -6.93 -11.20
C TRP A 36 5.01 -7.49 -10.38
N ASN A 37 4.75 -8.55 -9.61
CA ASN A 37 5.71 -9.22 -8.74
C ASN A 37 6.52 -8.29 -7.81
N GLN A 38 5.96 -7.15 -7.42
CA GLN A 38 6.60 -6.25 -6.47
C GLN A 38 5.65 -5.72 -5.40
N PHE A 39 4.55 -5.07 -5.79
CA PHE A 39 3.58 -4.60 -4.81
C PHE A 39 2.17 -4.37 -5.36
N ALA A 40 1.20 -4.25 -4.46
CA ALA A 40 -0.13 -3.70 -4.74
C ALA A 40 -0.63 -2.84 -3.58
N LEU A 41 -1.15 -1.66 -3.89
CA LEU A 41 -1.91 -0.80 -2.97
C LEU A 41 -3.40 -0.99 -3.27
N THR A 42 -4.17 -1.37 -2.26
CA THR A 42 -5.55 -1.81 -2.41
C THR A 42 -6.44 -1.15 -1.37
N LEU A 43 -7.64 -0.72 -1.76
CA LEU A 43 -8.74 -0.48 -0.84
C LEU A 43 -9.46 -1.81 -0.64
N TYR A 44 -9.34 -2.36 0.57
CA TYR A 44 -9.71 -3.74 0.82
C TYR A 44 -11.14 -3.86 1.32
N GLN A 45 -11.62 -5.10 1.26
CA GLN A 45 -12.98 -5.52 1.53
C GLN A 45 -13.30 -5.51 3.02
N ASP A 46 -13.53 -4.32 3.56
CA ASP A 46 -14.32 -4.12 4.77
C ASP A 46 -15.00 -2.75 4.78
N ASP A 47 -16.07 -2.62 5.58
CA ASP A 47 -16.73 -1.34 5.84
C ASP A 47 -15.83 -0.38 6.65
N ASN A 48 -14.58 -0.76 6.93
CA ASN A 48 -13.68 -0.04 7.83
C ASN A 48 -12.72 0.91 7.12
N LYS A 49 -12.90 1.18 5.81
CA LYS A 49 -12.14 2.20 5.06
C LYS A 49 -10.63 2.05 5.28
N ARG A 50 -10.13 0.84 5.04
CA ARG A 50 -8.72 0.47 5.23
C ARG A 50 -7.93 0.48 3.93
N ILE A 51 -6.64 0.76 4.07
CA ILE A 51 -5.62 0.68 3.03
C ILE A 51 -4.79 -0.57 3.28
N TYR A 52 -4.57 -1.35 2.24
CA TYR A 52 -3.77 -2.56 2.27
C TYR A 52 -2.63 -2.42 1.29
N PHE A 53 -1.42 -2.63 1.79
CA PHE A 53 -0.23 -2.72 0.96
C PHE A 53 0.27 -4.16 0.98
N THR A 54 0.29 -4.78 -0.19
CA THR A 54 0.88 -6.11 -0.40
C THR A 54 2.25 -5.93 -1.02
N HIS A 55 3.26 -6.55 -0.43
CA HIS A 55 4.58 -6.72 -1.03
C HIS A 55 4.71 -8.15 -1.55
N TYR A 56 5.12 -8.30 -2.81
CA TYR A 56 5.32 -9.60 -3.43
C TYR A 56 6.80 -9.98 -3.39
N GLY A 57 7.12 -11.06 -2.69
CA GLY A 57 8.46 -11.63 -2.57
C GLY A 57 8.43 -13.15 -2.71
N ALA A 58 9.40 -13.85 -2.10
CA ALA A 58 9.36 -15.32 -1.99
C ALA A 58 8.14 -15.79 -1.19
N SER A 59 7.70 -14.97 -0.24
CA SER A 59 6.39 -15.03 0.40
C SER A 59 5.77 -13.64 0.35
N SER A 60 4.48 -13.56 0.04
CA SER A 60 3.78 -12.27 0.03
C SER A 60 3.54 -11.79 1.45
N THR A 61 3.83 -10.52 1.70
CA THR A 61 3.56 -9.89 2.99
C THR A 61 2.54 -8.77 2.79
N TYR A 62 1.78 -8.48 3.84
CA TYR A 62 0.75 -7.45 3.81
C TYR A 62 0.86 -6.57 5.05
N VAL A 63 0.64 -5.28 4.83
CA VAL A 63 0.54 -4.27 5.88
C VAL A 63 -0.77 -3.52 5.69
N ASN A 64 -1.51 -3.41 6.78
CA ASN A 64 -2.83 -2.80 6.80
C ASN A 64 -2.75 -1.47 7.51
N SER A 65 -3.65 -0.55 7.15
CA SER A 65 -3.90 0.62 7.97
C SER A 65 -4.81 0.28 9.15
N VAL A 66 -4.88 1.19 10.13
CA VAL A 66 -6.02 1.28 11.06
C VAL A 66 -7.32 1.55 10.31
N ASN A 67 -8.46 1.39 11.00
CA ASN A 67 -9.79 1.73 10.46
C ASN A 67 -9.90 3.24 10.16
N ASN A 68 -10.74 3.58 9.20
CA ASN A 68 -11.03 4.96 8.80
C ASN A 68 -9.78 5.73 8.38
N ALA A 69 -8.89 5.08 7.63
CA ALA A 69 -7.65 5.69 7.18
C ALA A 69 -7.84 6.72 6.06
N PHE A 70 -9.02 6.78 5.43
CA PHE A 70 -9.33 7.78 4.41
C PHE A 70 -10.78 8.28 4.52
N ILE A 71 -11.00 9.45 3.93
CA ILE A 71 -12.28 10.17 3.92
C ILE A 71 -12.95 9.98 2.56
N LEU A 72 -14.25 9.68 2.54
CA LEU A 72 -14.99 9.54 1.29
C LEU A 72 -15.31 10.88 0.67
N ASN A 73 -15.39 10.91 -0.66
CA ASN A 73 -15.72 12.09 -1.47
C ASN A 73 -14.75 13.27 -1.30
N GLU A 74 -13.59 13.02 -0.71
CA GLU A 74 -12.50 13.98 -0.52
C GLU A 74 -11.19 13.43 -1.08
N TRP A 75 -10.28 14.33 -1.44
CA TRP A 75 -8.94 13.95 -1.85
C TRP A 75 -8.13 13.54 -0.61
N ASN A 76 -7.59 12.33 -0.63
CA ASN A 76 -6.73 11.80 0.42
C ASN A 76 -5.33 11.59 -0.14
N HIS A 77 -4.33 12.07 0.60
CA HIS A 77 -2.93 11.84 0.28
C HIS A 77 -2.44 10.58 0.98
N ILE A 78 -2.12 9.53 0.22
CA ILE A 78 -1.67 8.25 0.75
C ILE A 78 -0.18 8.08 0.42
N VAL A 79 0.60 7.71 1.44
CA VAL A 79 2.03 7.42 1.29
C VAL A 79 2.35 6.04 1.84
N VAL A 80 3.13 5.27 1.10
CA VAL A 80 3.73 4.01 1.54
C VAL A 80 5.24 4.17 1.58
N ILE A 81 5.87 3.84 2.70
CA ILE A 81 7.33 3.85 2.84
C ILE A 81 7.79 2.42 3.08
N CYS A 82 8.55 1.86 2.15
CA CYS A 82 9.21 0.57 2.29
C CYS A 82 10.67 0.80 2.70
N ASN A 83 11.07 0.24 3.85
CA ASN A 83 12.43 0.30 4.37
C ASN A 83 12.95 -1.13 4.59
N SER A 84 13.89 -1.54 3.76
CA SER A 84 14.55 -2.84 3.78
C SER A 84 15.57 -3.00 4.91
N ALA A 85 16.16 -1.91 5.41
CA ALA A 85 17.10 -1.96 6.52
C ALA A 85 16.42 -2.35 7.85
N THR A 86 15.21 -1.84 8.08
CA THR A 86 14.38 -2.21 9.25
C THR A 86 13.32 -3.26 8.94
N ASN A 87 13.31 -3.72 7.69
CA ASN A 87 12.34 -4.67 7.18
C ASN A 87 10.87 -4.28 7.48
N SER A 88 10.53 -3.02 7.20
CA SER A 88 9.26 -2.42 7.61
C SER A 88 8.58 -1.65 6.49
N VAL A 89 7.25 -1.69 6.48
CA VAL A 89 6.39 -0.80 5.69
C VAL A 89 5.63 0.14 6.62
N LYS A 90 5.62 1.42 6.28
CA LYS A 90 4.73 2.40 6.90
C LYS A 90 3.68 2.90 5.91
N LEU A 91 2.47 3.10 6.41
CA LEU A 91 1.36 3.72 5.72
C LEU A 91 1.05 5.06 6.37
N TYR A 92 0.94 6.09 5.55
CA TYR A 92 0.46 7.40 5.97
C TYR A 92 -0.77 7.79 5.15
N ALA A 93 -1.72 8.43 5.82
CA ALA A 93 -2.87 9.05 5.18
C ALA A 93 -3.01 10.49 5.68
N ASN A 94 -3.09 11.45 4.76
CA ASN A 94 -3.17 12.88 5.04
C ASN A 94 -2.09 13.36 6.03
N GLY A 95 -0.88 12.79 5.92
CA GLY A 95 0.28 13.11 6.77
C GLY A 95 0.33 12.39 8.13
N VAL A 96 -0.64 11.55 8.46
CA VAL A 96 -0.70 10.80 9.74
C VAL A 96 -0.29 9.35 9.52
N ASP A 97 0.56 8.80 10.41
CA ASP A 97 0.92 7.37 10.40
C ASP A 97 -0.30 6.54 10.78
N VAL A 98 -0.77 5.70 9.86
CA VAL A 98 -1.94 4.85 10.00
C VAL A 98 -1.55 3.37 10.03
N THR A 99 -0.26 3.05 10.15
CA THR A 99 0.24 1.67 10.09
C THR A 99 -0.31 0.82 11.23
N LEU A 100 -1.00 -0.29 10.92
CA LEU A 100 -1.45 -1.24 11.93
C LEU A 100 -0.27 -2.13 12.35
N GLY A 101 0.00 -2.18 13.66
CA GLY A 101 1.25 -2.64 14.27
C GLY A 101 1.69 -4.11 14.09
N THR A 102 1.11 -4.88 13.17
CA THR A 102 1.56 -6.25 12.87
C THR A 102 2.10 -6.30 11.45
N GLN A 103 3.40 -6.06 11.30
CA GLN A 103 4.10 -6.21 10.03
C GLN A 103 4.70 -7.61 9.97
N THR A 104 4.21 -8.46 9.07
CA THR A 104 4.97 -9.66 8.70
C THR A 104 6.14 -9.17 7.85
N ALA A 105 7.36 -9.32 8.37
CA ALA A 105 8.64 -8.96 7.75
C ALA A 105 8.62 -9.06 6.21
N LEU A 106 8.99 -8.01 5.48
CA LEU A 106 9.25 -8.08 4.03
C LEU A 106 10.37 -9.12 3.81
N THR A 107 10.04 -10.25 3.20
CA THR A 107 11.04 -11.24 2.77
C THR A 107 11.21 -11.19 1.27
#